data_AF-A0A6L5ETY3-F1
#
_entry.id   AF-A0A6L5ETY3-F1
#
_cell.length_a   1.000
_cell.length_b   1.000
_cell.length_c   1.000
_cell.angle_alpha   90.00
_cell.angle_beta   90.00
_cell.angle_gamma   90.00
#
_symmetry.space_group_name_H-M   'P 1'
#
loop_
_entity.id
_entity.type
_entity.pdbx_description
1 polymer ?
#
loop_
_entity_poly.entity_id
_entity_poly.type
_entity_poly.pdbx_seq_one_letter_code
_entity_poly.pdbx_strand_id
1 'polypeptide(L)' 'MMSHQLDRTLDEVAMAMGQLKRSLRGIPIRQEGFKAHHDRMAKAMATLTVALEDSRTALDE' A
#
# COMPACT_ATOMS: atom_id res chain seq x y z
N MET A 1 -7.12 21.70 2.45
CA MET A 1 -8.15 20.92 1.71
C MET A 1 -7.58 19.70 0.99
N MET A 2 -6.46 19.82 0.25
CA MET A 2 -5.82 18.67 -0.42
C MET A 2 -5.26 17.61 0.56
N SER A 3 -4.74 18.03 1.72
CA SER A 3 -4.25 17.14 2.78
C SER A 3 -5.30 16.14 3.29
N HIS A 4 -6.56 16.55 3.48
CA HIS A 4 -7.64 15.63 3.87
C HIS A 4 -8.03 14.62 2.79
N GLN A 5 -7.88 14.99 1.51
CA GLN A 5 -8.13 14.07 0.41
C GLN A 5 -6.99 13.05 0.30
N LEU A 6 -5.75 13.49 0.51
CA LEU A 6 -4.56 12.64 0.57
C LEU A 6 -4.63 11.63 1.72
N ASP A 7 -5.03 12.08 2.92
CA ASP A 7 -5.24 11.21 4.09
C ASP A 7 -6.23 10.09 3.79
N ARG A 8 -7.36 10.43 3.17
CA ARG A 8 -8.37 9.44 2.78
C ARG A 8 -7.82 8.43 1.77
N THR A 9 -7.05 8.88 0.79
CA THR A 9 -6.43 7.98 -0.20
C THR A 9 -5.40 7.05 0.45
N LEU A 10 -4.63 7.54 1.42
CA LEU A 10 -3.68 6.71 2.18
C LEU A 10 -4.41 5.62 2.99
N ASP A 11 -5.52 5.97 3.64
CA ASP A 11 -6.35 5.02 4.40
C ASP A 11 -6.95 3.95 3.47
N GLU A 12 -7.45 4.34 2.30
CA GLU A 12 -8.00 3.42 1.30
C GLU A 12 -6.94 2.43 0.79
N VAL A 13 -5.72 2.90 0.53
CA VAL A 13 -4.58 2.05 0.14
C VAL A 13 -4.23 1.06 1.25
N ALA A 14 -4.18 1.52 2.51
CA ALA A 14 -3.91 0.66 3.65
C ALA A 14 -4.98 -0.43 3.82
N MET A 15 -6.26 -0.08 3.67
CA MET A 15 -7.38 -1.02 3.70
C MET A 15 -7.28 -2.07 2.59
N ALA A 16 -7.01 -1.65 1.35
CA ALA A 16 -6.87 -2.54 0.21
C ALA A 16 -5.70 -3.53 0.39
N MET A 17 -4.56 -3.06 0.89
CA MET A 17 -3.40 -3.91 1.20
C MET A 17 -3.71 -4.92 2.32
N GLY A 18 -4.47 -4.50 3.34
CA GLY A 18 -4.96 -5.38 4.39
C GLY A 18 -5.90 -6.46 3.87
N GLN A 19 -6.80 -6.10 2.94
CA GLN A 19 -7.72 -7.05 2.31
C GLN A 19 -6.97 -8.04 1.41
N LEU A 20 -6.00 -7.56 0.63
CA LEU A 20 -5.13 -8.40 -0.16
C LEU A 20 -4.39 -9.42 0.71
N LYS A 21 -3.75 -8.98 1.80
CA LYS A 21 -3.11 -9.89 2.76
C LYS A 21 -4.05 -10.98 3.29
N ARG A 22 -5.32 -10.64 3.56
CA ARG A 22 -6.34 -11.61 3.99
C ARG A 22 -6.70 -12.59 2.89
N SER A 23 -6.93 -12.12 1.66
CA SER A 23 -7.25 -12.96 0.51
C SER A 23 -6.12 -13.93 0.14
N LEU A 24 -4.88 -13.57 0.46
CA LEU A 24 -3.71 -14.44 0.26
C LEU A 24 -3.51 -15.48 1.36
N ARG A 25 -4.24 -15.38 2.47
CA ARG A 25 -4.15 -16.30 3.59
C ARG A 25 -4.74 -17.65 3.19
N GLY A 26 -3.88 -18.65 3.00
CA GLY A 26 -4.28 -20.01 2.61
C GLY A 26 -3.97 -20.35 1.15
N ILE A 27 -3.57 -19.38 0.33
CA ILE A 27 -2.96 -19.68 -0.97
C ILE A 27 -1.59 -20.31 -0.71
N PRO A 28 -1.24 -21.45 -1.33
CA PRO A 28 0.11 -22.00 -1.25
C PRO A 28 1.09 -21.01 -1.92
N ILE A 29 1.69 -20.15 -1.09
CA ILE A 29 2.59 -19.03 -1.46
C ILE A 29 3.83 -19.47 -2.26
N ARG A 30 4.05 -20.79 -2.41
CA ARG A 30 5.20 -21.41 -3.08
C ARG A 30 4.94 -21.81 -4.54
N GLN A 31 3.73 -21.62 -5.08
CA GLN A 31 3.48 -21.83 -6.51
C GLN A 31 3.88 -20.61 -7.34
N GLU A 32 4.65 -20.87 -8.42
CA GLU A 32 4.88 -19.97 -9.57
C GLU A 32 5.34 -18.53 -9.26
N GLY A 33 6.18 -18.34 -8.24
CA GLY A 33 6.76 -17.01 -7.96
C GLY A 33 5.78 -16.01 -7.35
N PHE A 34 4.58 -16.46 -6.93
CA PHE A 34 3.58 -15.63 -6.27
C PHE A 34 4.16 -14.83 -5.09
N LYS A 35 4.99 -15.48 -4.26
CA LYS A 35 5.71 -14.80 -3.17
C LYS A 35 6.55 -13.61 -3.66
N ALA A 36 7.31 -13.78 -4.74
CA ALA A 36 8.19 -12.75 -5.26
C ALA A 36 7.39 -11.56 -5.80
N HIS A 37 6.28 -11.83 -6.50
CA HIS A 37 5.37 -10.79 -6.97
C HIS A 37 4.69 -10.04 -5.81
N HIS A 38 4.21 -10.76 -4.81
CA HIS A 38 3.66 -10.17 -3.59
C HIS A 38 4.67 -9.28 -2.87
N ASP A 39 5.89 -9.77 -2.64
CA ASP A 39 6.92 -9.04 -1.92
C ASP A 39 7.38 -7.80 -2.70
N ARG A 40 7.45 -7.87 -4.04
CA ARG A 40 7.74 -6.73 -4.89
C ARG A 40 6.64 -5.66 -4.82
N MET A 41 5.39 -6.08 -4.89
CA MET A 41 4.24 -5.20 -4.78
C MET A 41 4.18 -4.54 -3.39
N ALA A 42 4.39 -5.30 -2.32
CA ALA A 42 4.43 -4.78 -0.96
C ALA A 42 5.53 -3.71 -0.78
N LYS A 43 6.73 -3.93 -1.34
CA LYS A 43 7.80 -2.92 -1.36
C LYS A 43 7.41 -1.67 -2.13
N ALA A 44 6.87 -1.82 -3.34
CA ALA A 44 6.46 -0.68 -4.16
C ALA A 44 5.38 0.16 -3.47
N MET A 45 4.44 -0.49 -2.77
CA MET A 45 3.39 0.20 -2.05
C MET A 45 3.92 0.95 -0.82
N ALA A 46 4.86 0.35 -0.08
CA ALA A 46 5.53 1.06 1.01
C ALA A 46 6.26 2.32 0.52
N THR A 47 6.96 2.24 -0.61
CA THR A 47 7.61 3.41 -1.22
C THR A 47 6.59 4.49 -1.60
N LEU A 48 5.46 4.10 -2.19
CA LEU A 48 4.40 5.05 -2.54
C LEU A 48 3.80 5.72 -1.30
N THR A 49 3.51 4.95 -0.25
CA THR A 49 2.99 5.49 1.02
C THR A 49 3.93 6.54 1.60
N VAL A 50 5.23 6.24 1.68
CA VAL A 50 6.22 7.20 2.20
C VAL A 50 6.29 8.46 1.34
N ALA A 51 6.28 8.34 0.00
CA ALA A 51 6.31 9.51 -0.89
C ALA A 51 5.05 10.39 -0.75
N LEU A 52 3.89 9.76 -0.53
CA LEU A 52 2.63 10.47 -0.28
C LEU A 52 2.62 11.13 1.10
N GLU A 53 3.13 10.46 2.14
CA GLU A 53 3.29 11.05 3.48
C GLU A 53 4.24 12.25 3.47
N ASP A 54 5.34 12.19 2.73
CA ASP A 54 6.26 13.31 2.54
C ASP A 54 5.56 14.48 1.82
N SER A 55 4.80 14.18 0.76
CA SER A 55 4.02 15.17 0.02
C SER A 55 2.92 15.83 0.85
N ARG A 56 2.39 15.15 1.89
CA ARG A 56 1.42 15.73 2.82
C ARG A 56 2.00 16.97 3.50
N THR A 57 3.23 16.89 3.97
CA THR A 57 3.92 18.02 4.63
C THR A 57 4.01 19.22 3.69
N ALA A 58 4.31 18.99 2.41
CA ALA A 58 4.38 20.04 1.39
C ALA A 58 3.01 20.61 0.97
N LEU A 59 1.90 19.91 1.26
CA LEU A 59 0.52 20.35 0.96
C LEU A 59 -0.18 21.02 2.15
N ASP A 60 0.44 20.97 3.33
CA ASP A 60 -0.01 21.65 4.55
C ASP A 60 0.70 23.00 4.79
N GLU A 61 1.76 23.32 4.02
CA GLU A 61 2.36 24.68 3.87
C GLU A 61 1.55 25.58 2.90
#